data_AF-B2ZXA4-F1
#
_entry.id   AF-B2ZXA4-F1
#
_cell.length_a   1.000
_cell.length_b   1.000
_cell.length_c   1.000
_cell.angle_alpha   90.00
_cell.angle_beta   90.00
_cell.angle_gamma   90.00
#
_symmetry.space_group_name_H-M   'P 1'
#
loop_
_entity.id
_entity.type
_entity.pdbx_description
1 polymer ?
#
loop_
_entity_poly.entity_id
_entity_poly.type
_entity_poly.pdbx_seq_one_letter_code
_entity_poly.pdbx_strand_id
1 'polypeptide(L)'
;TWQATAAAVLDVNAAPILVDVEPDTLCLDLDKTEAAINKRTKAIIVVHLYGCMADLDKLRRLCKKRGLYLIEDCAHQHGAFWKSKGVGTFGEVAGFSFQE
;
A
#
# COMPACT_ATOMS: atom_id res chain seq x y z
N THR A 1 -6.54 6.43 -3.98
CA THR A 1 -5.72 7.01 -2.88
C THR A 1 -6.33 8.34 -2.42
N TRP A 2 -5.83 8.92 -1.34
CA TRP A 2 -6.13 10.28 -0.89
C TRP A 2 -4.81 11.07 -0.69
N GLN A 3 -4.89 12.41 -0.64
CA GLN A 3 -3.69 13.26 -0.52
C GLN A 3 -2.86 12.93 0.73
N ALA A 4 -3.51 12.56 1.85
CA ALA A 4 -2.85 12.25 3.11
C ALA A 4 -1.81 11.13 3.00
N THR A 5 -2.05 10.12 2.16
CA THR A 5 -1.13 8.99 1.97
C THR A 5 0.23 9.46 1.42
N ALA A 6 0.22 10.37 0.44
CA ALA A 6 1.45 10.94 -0.11
C ALA A 6 2.05 12.03 0.79
N ALA A 7 1.20 12.81 1.47
CA ALA A 7 1.63 13.82 2.44
C ALA A 7 2.48 13.22 3.55
N ALA A 8 2.07 12.07 4.10
CA ALA A 8 2.80 11.38 5.16
C ALA A 8 4.25 11.03 4.76
N VAL A 9 4.50 10.79 3.47
CA VAL A 9 5.86 10.58 2.94
C VAL A 9 6.67 11.88 2.94
N LEU A 10 6.03 12.98 2.54
CA LEU A 10 6.65 14.30 2.50
C LEU A 10 6.94 14.84 3.92
N ASP A 11 6.06 14.56 4.89
CA ASP A 11 6.21 15.02 6.28
C ASP A 11 7.47 14.46 6.96
N VAL A 12 7.95 13.30 6.51
CA VAL A 12 9.22 12.70 6.97
C VAL A 12 10.40 13.03 6.06
N ASN A 13 10.27 14.03 5.20
CA ASN A 13 11.27 14.47 4.21
C ASN A 13 11.69 13.36 3.21
N ALA A 14 10.81 12.39 2.95
CA ALA A 14 11.00 11.41 1.90
C ALA A 14 10.34 11.87 0.59
N ALA A 15 10.63 11.15 -0.50
CA ALA A 15 10.08 11.45 -1.83
C ALA A 15 9.06 10.38 -2.24
N PRO A 16 7.77 10.72 -2.41
CA PRO A 16 6.78 9.79 -2.93
C PRO A 16 7.09 9.46 -4.40
N ILE A 17 7.08 8.18 -4.74
CA ILE A 17 7.13 7.71 -6.13
C ILE A 17 5.72 7.21 -6.46
N LEU A 18 4.99 7.99 -7.26
CA LEU A 18 3.64 7.61 -7.66
C LEU A 18 3.69 6.49 -8.70
N VAL A 19 2.83 5.50 -8.52
CA VAL A 19 2.67 4.35 -9.40
C VAL A 19 1.21 4.28 -9.81
N ASP A 20 0.99 3.89 -11.04
CA ASP A 20 -0.35 3.73 -11.61
C ASP A 20 -1.14 2.59 -10.93
N VAL A 21 -2.44 2.54 -11.20
CA VAL A 21 -3.37 1.59 -10.60
C VAL A 21 -3.88 0.58 -11.62
N GLU A 22 -4.34 -0.57 -11.13
CA GLU A 22 -5.14 -1.49 -11.92
C GLU A 22 -6.54 -0.90 -12.17
N PRO A 23 -7.07 -0.93 -13.41
CA PRO A 23 -8.35 -0.31 -13.72
C PRO A 23 -9.54 -0.94 -12.98
N ASP A 24 -9.46 -2.24 -12.68
CA ASP A 24 -10.59 -3.01 -12.12
C ASP A 24 -10.69 -2.88 -10.59
N THR A 25 -9.57 -2.65 -9.91
CA THR A 25 -9.53 -2.59 -8.44
C THR A 25 -9.18 -1.20 -7.91
N LEU A 26 -8.66 -0.32 -8.77
CA LEU A 26 -8.09 0.98 -8.42
C LEU A 26 -7.00 0.89 -7.35
N CYS A 27 -6.48 -0.31 -7.10
CA CYS A 27 -5.35 -0.59 -6.23
C CYS A 27 -4.05 -0.52 -7.04
N LEU A 28 -2.93 -0.47 -6.34
CA LEU A 28 -1.61 -0.34 -6.94
C LEU A 28 -1.32 -1.44 -7.97
N ASP A 29 -0.91 -1.06 -9.19
CA ASP A 29 -0.44 -2.00 -10.21
C ASP A 29 0.93 -2.55 -9.77
N LEU A 30 0.98 -3.84 -9.45
CA LEU A 30 2.14 -4.45 -8.82
C LEU A 30 3.31 -4.69 -9.79
N ASP A 31 3.04 -4.77 -11.10
CA ASP A 31 4.10 -4.90 -12.10
C ASP A 31 4.77 -3.54 -12.34
N LYS A 32 3.99 -2.47 -12.45
CA LYS A 32 4.51 -1.10 -12.48
C LYS A 32 5.17 -0.71 -11.15
N THR A 33 4.68 -1.24 -10.04
CA THR A 33 5.31 -1.05 -8.73
C THR A 33 6.71 -1.67 -8.71
N GLU A 34 6.87 -2.92 -9.13
CA GLU A 34 8.20 -3.55 -9.18
C GLU A 34 9.15 -2.79 -10.11
N ALA A 35 8.65 -2.25 -11.23
CA ALA A 35 9.43 -1.46 -12.16
C ALA A 35 9.87 -0.08 -11.61
N ALA A 36 9.08 0.54 -10.72
CA ALA A 36 9.39 1.84 -10.13
C ALA A 36 10.41 1.78 -8.98
N ILE A 37 10.66 0.59 -8.42
CA ILE A 37 11.61 0.38 -7.32
C ILE A 37 13.03 0.73 -7.78
N ASN A 38 13.74 1.51 -6.97
CA ASN A 38 15.14 1.83 -7.18
C ASN A 38 15.93 1.75 -5.85
N LYS A 39 17.24 2.02 -5.89
CA LYS A 39 18.13 1.92 -4.73
C LYS A 39 17.75 2.80 -3.53
N ARG A 40 16.94 3.83 -3.72
CA ARG A 40 16.46 4.73 -2.66
C ARG A 40 15.11 4.31 -2.09
N THR A 41 14.39 3.39 -2.73
CA THR A 41 13.10 2.90 -2.23
C THR A 41 13.30 2.21 -0.88
N LYS A 42 12.48 2.57 0.12
CA LYS A 42 12.54 1.99 1.48
C LYS A 42 11.24 1.31 1.89
N ALA A 43 10.12 1.80 1.39
CA ALA A 43 8.81 1.26 1.70
C ALA A 43 7.89 1.34 0.48
N ILE A 44 6.86 0.52 0.49
CA ILE A 44 5.68 0.62 -0.38
C ILE A 44 4.50 0.93 0.54
N ILE A 45 3.77 2.01 0.24
CA ILE A 45 2.48 2.29 0.88
C ILE A 45 1.39 1.80 -0.07
N VAL A 46 0.62 0.81 0.34
CA VAL A 46 -0.51 0.30 -0.44
C VAL A 46 -1.80 0.86 0.11
N VAL A 47 -2.66 1.37 -0.77
CA VAL A 47 -4.00 1.83 -0.40
C VAL A 47 -5.01 0.81 -0.85
N HIS A 48 -5.80 0.30 0.08
CA HIS A 48 -6.91 -0.61 -0.21
C HIS A 48 -8.19 0.22 -0.47
N LEU A 49 -8.41 0.59 -1.72
CA LEU A 49 -9.37 1.63 -2.09
C LEU A 49 -10.79 1.07 -2.29
N TYR A 50 -11.81 1.77 -1.78
CA TYR A 50 -13.24 1.54 -2.07
C TYR A 50 -13.75 0.10 -1.93
N GLY A 51 -13.36 -0.60 -0.85
CA GLY A 51 -13.73 -2.01 -0.65
C GLY A 51 -12.89 -3.00 -1.47
N CYS A 52 -12.01 -2.53 -2.35
CA CYS A 52 -11.03 -3.34 -3.07
C CYS A 52 -9.72 -3.46 -2.29
N MET A 53 -9.01 -4.57 -2.51
CA MET A 53 -7.71 -4.84 -1.91
C MET A 53 -6.69 -5.18 -3.01
N ALA A 54 -5.48 -4.62 -2.91
CA ALA A 54 -4.35 -5.09 -3.68
C ALA A 54 -4.04 -6.57 -3.36
N ASP A 55 -3.38 -7.28 -4.28
CA ASP A 55 -2.89 -8.63 -4.03
C ASP A 55 -1.80 -8.62 -2.94
N LEU A 56 -2.23 -8.87 -1.71
CA LEU A 56 -1.39 -8.87 -0.52
C LEU A 56 -0.37 -10.01 -0.50
N ASP A 57 -0.62 -11.13 -1.19
CA ASP A 57 0.37 -12.19 -1.29
C ASP A 57 1.52 -11.77 -2.22
N LYS A 58 1.19 -11.22 -3.40
CA LYS A 58 2.19 -10.71 -4.35
C LYS A 58 2.98 -9.55 -3.75
N LEU A 59 2.30 -8.62 -3.09
CA LEU A 59 2.93 -7.45 -2.47
C LEU A 59 3.90 -7.83 -1.35
N ARG A 60 3.51 -8.75 -0.45
CA ARG A 60 4.42 -9.23 0.61
C ARG A 60 5.63 -9.98 0.06
N ARG A 61 5.44 -10.80 -0.99
CA ARG A 61 6.56 -11.46 -1.66
C ARG A 61 7.52 -10.44 -2.27
N LEU A 62 6.99 -9.40 -2.94
CA LEU A 62 7.79 -8.33 -3.51
C LEU A 62 8.60 -7.59 -2.44
N CYS A 63 7.94 -7.16 -1.36
CA CYS A 63 8.60 -6.45 -0.25
C CYS A 63 9.70 -7.29 0.38
N LYS A 64 9.42 -8.57 0.68
CA LYS A 64 10.41 -9.51 1.24
C LYS A 64 11.60 -9.74 0.29
N LYS A 65 11.34 -9.92 -1.01
CA LYS A 65 12.39 -10.12 -2.05
C LYS A 65 13.30 -8.90 -2.17
N ARG A 66 12.75 -7.69 -2.02
CA ARG A 66 13.46 -6.43 -2.22
C ARG A 66 13.99 -5.81 -0.92
N GLY A 67 13.66 -6.39 0.24
CA GLY A 67 14.02 -5.83 1.55
C GLY A 67 13.35 -4.48 1.82
N LEU A 68 12.09 -4.32 1.39
CA LEU A 68 11.28 -3.11 1.56
C LEU A 68 10.24 -3.31 2.66
N TYR A 69 9.89 -2.24 3.36
CA TYR A 69 8.75 -2.21 4.27
C TYR A 69 7.44 -2.09 3.49
N LEU A 70 6.39 -2.70 4.01
CA LEU A 70 5.01 -2.58 3.56
C LEU A 70 4.22 -1.78 4.61
N ILE A 71 3.62 -0.68 4.18
CA ILE A 71 2.71 0.14 4.98
C ILE A 71 1.32 0.01 4.34
N GLU A 72 0.33 -0.38 5.14
CA GLU A 72 -1.04 -0.52 4.66
C GLU A 72 -1.86 0.73 5.01
N ASP A 73 -2.39 1.41 4.00
CA ASP A 73 -3.44 2.40 4.15
C ASP A 73 -4.80 1.70 3.99
N CYS A 74 -5.44 1.47 5.14
CA CYS A 74 -6.69 0.76 5.30
C CYS A 74 -7.84 1.72 5.61
N ALA A 75 -7.72 3.00 5.27
CA ALA A 75 -8.73 4.01 5.60
C ALA A 75 -10.16 3.59 5.22
N HIS A 76 -10.34 2.89 4.09
CA HIS A 76 -11.64 2.42 3.61
C HIS A 76 -11.93 0.93 3.88
N GLN A 77 -11.15 0.25 4.74
CA GLN A 77 -11.18 -1.23 4.88
C GLN A 77 -11.41 -1.73 6.30
N HIS A 78 -12.27 -1.06 7.05
CA HIS A 78 -12.65 -1.54 8.38
C HIS A 78 -13.34 -2.91 8.28
N GLY A 79 -12.83 -3.90 9.02
CA GLY A 79 -13.39 -5.25 9.04
C GLY A 79 -13.13 -6.11 7.80
N ALA A 80 -12.33 -5.63 6.83
CA ALA A 80 -12.00 -6.42 5.65
C ALA A 80 -11.00 -7.54 5.97
N PHE A 81 -11.10 -8.64 5.21
CA PHE A 81 -10.21 -9.79 5.34
C PHE A 81 -9.58 -10.13 4.00
N TRP A 82 -8.28 -10.40 4.02
CA TRP A 82 -7.61 -11.09 2.93
C TRP A 82 -7.37 -12.53 3.35
N LYS A 83 -8.12 -13.45 2.72
CA LYS A 83 -8.24 -14.84 3.15
C LYS A 83 -8.74 -14.90 4.61
N SER A 84 -7.98 -15.53 5.51
CA SER A 84 -8.34 -15.71 6.91
C SER A 84 -7.78 -14.63 7.85
N LYS A 85 -7.13 -13.59 7.32
CA LYS A 85 -6.46 -12.57 8.14
C LYS A 85 -6.99 -11.17 7.82
N GLY A 86 -7.26 -10.38 8.86
CA GLY A 86 -7.73 -9.01 8.72
C GLY A 86 -6.72 -8.14 7.97
N VAL A 87 -7.22 -7.29 7.08
CA VAL A 87 -6.40 -6.28 6.37
C VAL A 87 -5.81 -5.30 7.38
N GLY A 88 -4.62 -4.78 7.10
CA GLY A 88 -3.85 -3.95 8.05
C GLY A 88 -2.95 -4.76 8.98
N THR A 89 -2.75 -6.06 8.72
CA THR A 89 -1.90 -6.94 9.52
C THR A 89 -0.80 -7.62 8.70
N PHE A 90 -0.64 -7.23 7.44
CA PHE A 90 0.23 -7.87 6.45
C PHE A 90 1.58 -7.15 6.30
N GLY A 91 1.61 -5.84 6.53
CA GLY A 91 2.80 -5.00 6.58
C GLY A 91 3.34 -4.76 7.99
N GLU A 92 4.31 -3.87 8.10
CA GLU A 92 4.92 -3.47 9.37
C GLU A 92 4.02 -2.54 10.19
N VAL A 93 3.24 -1.68 9.50
CA VAL A 93 2.27 -0.77 10.11
C VAL A 93 1.07 -0.58 9.20
N ALA A 94 -0.08 -0.27 9.79
CA ALA A 94 -1.31 0.04 9.07
C ALA A 94 -2.03 1.26 9.67
N GLY A 95 -2.67 2.05 8.80
CA GLY A 95 -3.49 3.21 9.18
C GLY A 95 -4.96 2.98 8.83
N PHE A 96 -5.85 3.41 9.72
CA PHE A 96 -7.31 3.37 9.55
C PHE A 96 -7.88 4.77 9.77
N SER A 97 -9.00 5.09 9.12
CA SER A 97 -9.67 6.38 9.23
C SER A 97 -11.10 6.21 9.75
N PHE A 98 -11.43 6.87 10.86
CA PHE A 98 -12.78 6.91 11.39
C PHE A 98 -13.59 8.13 10.90
N GLN A 99 -13.08 8.83 9.89
CA GLN A 99 -13.78 9.94 9.28
C GLN A 99 -14.90 9.42 8.37
N GLU A 100 -16.11 9.97 8.55
CA GLU A 100 -17.25 9.79 7.63
C GLU A 100 -17.17 10.74 6.43
#